data_AF-A0AAV5F6G0-F1
#
_entry.id   AF-A0AAV5F6G0-F1
#
_cell.length_a   1.000
_cell.length_b   1.000
_cell.length_c   1.000
_cell.angle_alpha   90.00
_cell.angle_beta   90.00
_cell.angle_gamma   90.00
#
_symmetry.space_group_name_H-M   'P 1'
#
loop_
_entity.id
_entity.type
_entity.pdbx_description
1 polymer ?
#
loop_
_entity_poly.entity_id
_entity_poly.type
_entity_poly.pdbx_seq_one_letter_code
_entity_poly.pdbx_strand_id
1 'polypeptide(L)'
;MGPPTSPPSPSWVILGSIPRVSADLPPDADLALALSEPPRVSLLTIPPRLFPDAVTPRNYPSVRAADPSGLLLLHANQGRAKGPTVIDRPGHYSFCWLEFVAGYFVLDTASASSLALPHPEYIMHPGHVGIIASPARDGAYMVAELQPIIGGVEASLLCFSDVGEWVTKSVRYPVPPRPSAANGVVSHNGRLWWVDLSWGLITCDPFADAPVLTFVPLPPGKALEYNEACGILDKYRAIRVSAGKLRFVDMYRNRDNRGALKVSVWTLADPDATEWTLEHEASFADIWDDPTYKAAGLPNKIPVEEVM
;
A
#
# COMPACT_ATOMS: atom_id res chain seq x y z
N MET A 1 44.17 6.43 -8.63
CA MET A 1 43.21 5.35 -8.31
C MET A 1 41.87 6.05 -8.13
N GLY A 2 40.99 5.99 -9.14
CA GLY A 2 39.69 6.67 -9.07
C GLY A 2 38.81 6.04 -7.99
N PRO A 3 37.87 6.79 -7.40
CA PRO A 3 36.92 6.20 -6.45
C PRO A 3 36.15 5.07 -7.15
N PRO A 4 35.84 3.97 -6.44
CA PRO A 4 35.02 2.91 -7.01
C PRO A 4 33.69 3.51 -7.46
N THR A 5 33.38 3.36 -8.74
CA THR A 5 32.06 3.67 -9.30
C THR A 5 31.03 2.85 -8.55
N SER A 6 30.10 3.53 -7.87
CA SER A 6 28.96 2.90 -7.23
C SER A 6 28.23 2.01 -8.25
N PRO A 7 27.83 0.78 -7.89
CA PRO A 7 27.07 -0.06 -8.79
C PRO A 7 25.78 0.67 -9.23
N PRO A 8 25.32 0.47 -10.47
CA PRO A 8 24.08 1.08 -10.94
C PRO A 8 22.92 0.65 -10.04
N SER A 9 22.08 1.61 -9.64
CA SER A 9 20.89 1.32 -8.85
C SER A 9 20.01 0.32 -9.58
N PRO A 10 19.46 -0.70 -8.89
CA PRO A 10 18.61 -1.70 -9.52
C PRO A 10 17.35 -1.02 -10.09
N SER A 11 16.86 -1.52 -11.22
CA SER A 11 15.67 -0.97 -11.89
C SER A 11 14.36 -1.15 -11.13
N TRP A 12 14.37 -2.00 -10.10
CA TRP A 12 13.29 -2.23 -9.15
C TRP A 12 13.86 -2.83 -7.86
N VAL A 13 13.10 -2.75 -6.76
CA VAL A 13 13.48 -3.31 -5.46
C VAL A 13 12.28 -4.00 -4.81
N ILE A 14 12.55 -5.01 -3.98
CA ILE A 14 11.54 -5.58 -3.07
C ILE A 14 11.78 -4.94 -1.72
N LEU A 15 10.83 -4.13 -1.24
CA LEU A 15 10.92 -3.53 0.08
C LEU A 15 10.17 -4.40 1.10
N GLY A 16 10.85 -4.78 2.19
CA GLY A 16 10.17 -5.40 3.33
C GLY A 16 9.18 -4.41 3.95
N SER A 17 7.94 -4.85 4.17
CA SER A 17 6.88 -4.00 4.72
C SER A 17 7.09 -3.65 6.19
N ILE A 18 7.78 -4.51 6.96
CA ILE A 18 8.13 -4.26 8.36
C ILE A 18 9.56 -3.68 8.43
N PRO A 19 9.72 -2.42 8.84
CA PRO A 19 11.04 -1.85 9.07
C PRO A 19 11.75 -2.50 10.27
N ARG A 20 13.08 -2.57 10.20
CA ARG A 20 13.92 -2.81 11.37
C ARG A 20 13.94 -1.57 12.25
N VAL A 21 13.74 -1.73 13.55
CA VAL A 21 13.92 -0.65 14.53
C VAL A 21 15.33 -0.73 15.10
N SER A 22 16.16 0.29 14.91
CA SER A 22 17.55 0.33 15.41
C SER A 22 18.03 1.76 15.64
N ALA A 23 18.85 1.96 16.67
CA ALA A 23 19.57 3.22 16.88
C ALA A 23 20.80 3.37 15.97
N ASP A 24 21.18 2.29 15.27
CA ASP A 24 22.34 2.24 14.37
C ASP A 24 22.02 2.91 13.02
N LEU A 25 21.88 4.23 13.03
CA LEU A 25 21.63 5.05 11.85
C LEU A 25 22.78 6.04 11.61
N PRO A 26 22.99 6.51 10.36
CA PRO A 26 23.88 7.63 10.10
C PRO A 26 23.49 8.85 10.97
N PRO A 27 24.46 9.69 11.36
CA PRO A 27 24.18 10.93 12.07
C PRO A 27 23.13 11.77 11.32
N ASP A 28 22.17 12.33 12.06
CA ASP A 28 21.07 13.17 11.54
C ASP A 28 20.12 12.50 10.53
N ALA A 29 20.20 11.18 10.33
CA ALA A 29 19.29 10.43 9.47
C ALA A 29 18.10 9.85 10.25
N ASP A 30 16.92 9.98 9.65
CA ASP A 30 15.66 9.49 10.20
C ASP A 30 15.29 8.10 9.70
N LEU A 31 16.03 7.62 8.70
CA LEU A 31 15.93 6.27 8.18
C LEU A 31 17.22 5.87 7.46
N ALA A 32 17.40 4.57 7.26
CA ALA A 32 18.39 4.03 6.34
C ALA A 32 17.75 2.93 5.48
N LEU A 33 18.02 2.98 4.18
CA LEU A 33 17.53 1.99 3.23
C LEU A 33 18.70 1.14 2.74
N ALA A 34 18.76 -0.12 3.19
CA ALA A 34 19.72 -1.09 2.71
C ALA A 34 19.17 -1.77 1.45
N LEU A 35 19.58 -1.26 0.28
CA LEU A 35 19.20 -1.79 -1.01
C LEU A 35 19.90 -3.13 -1.28
N SER A 36 19.11 -4.11 -1.70
CA SER A 36 19.59 -5.43 -2.14
C SER A 36 19.24 -5.64 -3.61
N GLU A 37 20.13 -6.25 -4.37
CA GLU A 37 19.80 -6.63 -5.75
C GLU A 37 18.64 -7.63 -5.76
N PRO A 38 17.64 -7.44 -6.62
CA PRO A 38 16.54 -8.37 -6.75
C PRO A 38 17.01 -9.79 -7.10
N PRO A 39 16.34 -10.85 -6.62
CA PRO A 39 15.06 -10.85 -5.88
C PRO A 39 15.23 -10.74 -4.36
N ARG A 40 16.37 -10.27 -3.84
CA ARG A 40 16.56 -10.12 -2.38
C ARG A 40 15.74 -8.94 -1.86
N VAL A 41 15.24 -9.12 -0.63
CA VAL A 41 14.50 -8.07 0.08
C VAL A 41 15.46 -6.98 0.55
N SER A 42 15.12 -5.73 0.23
CA SER A 42 15.73 -4.52 0.74
C SER A 42 15.10 -4.17 2.10
N LEU A 43 15.91 -3.65 3.02
CA LEU A 43 15.51 -3.42 4.41
C LEU A 43 15.49 -1.94 4.73
N LEU A 44 14.33 -1.45 5.18
CA LEU A 44 14.19 -0.14 5.80
C LEU A 44 14.53 -0.23 7.29
N THR A 45 15.37 0.68 7.78
CA THR A 45 15.68 0.85 9.20
C THR A 45 15.16 2.19 9.68
N ILE A 46 14.46 2.22 10.81
CA ILE A 46 13.94 3.42 11.47
C ILE A 46 14.46 3.53 12.91
N PRO A 47 14.60 4.74 13.48
CA PRO A 47 15.07 4.91 14.85
C PRO A 47 13.96 4.59 15.86
N PRO A 48 14.32 4.19 17.11
CA PRO A 48 13.36 3.97 18.19
C PRO A 48 12.47 5.19 18.49
N ARG A 49 12.90 6.41 18.14
CA ARG A 49 12.04 7.60 18.31
C ARG A 49 10.80 7.60 17.40
N LEU A 50 10.81 6.88 16.27
CA LEU A 50 9.64 6.72 15.40
C LEU A 50 8.76 5.53 15.84
N PHE A 51 9.32 4.57 16.58
CA PHE A 51 8.61 3.45 17.15
C PHE A 51 9.24 3.08 18.52
N PRO A 52 8.75 3.66 19.63
CA PRO A 52 9.41 3.58 20.93
C PRO A 52 9.24 2.23 21.64
N ASP A 53 8.22 1.45 21.27
CA ASP A 53 7.97 0.14 21.86
C ASP A 53 8.88 -0.94 21.26
N ALA A 54 9.00 -2.08 21.96
CA ALA A 54 9.60 -3.26 21.37
C ALA A 54 8.70 -3.87 20.28
N VAL A 55 9.30 -4.32 19.18
CA VAL A 55 8.59 -5.01 18.10
C VAL A 55 8.05 -6.35 18.61
N THR A 56 6.74 -6.59 18.41
CA THR A 56 6.06 -7.84 18.76
C THR A 56 5.08 -8.22 17.64
N PRO A 57 4.59 -9.47 17.59
CA PRO A 57 3.57 -9.86 16.60
C PRO A 57 2.25 -9.08 16.68
N ARG A 58 2.01 -8.34 17.77
CA ARG A 58 0.81 -7.49 17.95
C ARG A 58 1.08 -6.00 17.75
N ASN A 59 2.35 -5.58 17.77
CA ASN A 59 2.75 -4.19 17.68
C ASN A 59 4.07 -4.08 16.92
N TYR A 60 3.98 -3.64 15.68
CA TYR A 60 5.14 -3.47 14.80
C TYR A 60 4.91 -2.30 13.82
N PRO A 61 5.98 -1.60 13.43
CA PRO A 61 5.90 -0.59 12.39
C PRO A 61 5.67 -1.26 11.03
N SER A 62 4.94 -0.59 10.14
CA SER A 62 4.66 -1.12 8.80
C SER A 62 4.55 -0.01 7.75
N VAL A 63 5.17 -0.21 6.60
CA VAL A 63 5.00 0.63 5.41
C VAL A 63 3.62 0.34 4.82
N ARG A 64 2.78 1.37 4.68
CA ARG A 64 1.40 1.29 4.20
C ARG A 64 1.23 1.64 2.73
N ALA A 65 2.03 2.59 2.25
CA ALA A 65 2.02 3.02 0.87
C ALA A 65 3.42 3.48 0.44
N ALA A 66 3.66 3.46 -0.87
CA ALA A 66 4.90 3.91 -1.47
C ALA A 66 4.57 4.62 -2.80
N ASP A 67 5.36 5.65 -3.10
CA ASP A 67 5.32 6.37 -4.36
C ASP A 67 6.64 6.18 -5.12
N PRO A 68 6.63 6.12 -6.47
CA PRO A 68 7.85 5.98 -7.27
C PRO A 68 8.91 7.07 -7.05
N SER A 69 8.55 8.23 -6.50
CA SER A 69 9.49 9.29 -6.09
C SER A 69 10.44 8.87 -4.95
N GLY A 70 10.14 7.79 -4.24
CA GLY A 70 10.88 7.39 -3.04
C GLY A 70 10.24 7.85 -1.73
N LEU A 71 9.03 8.41 -1.78
CA LEU A 71 8.21 8.68 -0.59
C LEU A 71 7.56 7.38 -0.10
N LEU A 72 7.63 7.16 1.21
CA LEU A 72 6.97 6.04 1.89
C LEU A 72 6.04 6.57 2.98
N LEU A 73 4.90 5.92 3.18
CA LEU A 73 4.01 6.17 4.30
C LEU A 73 4.19 5.06 5.33
N LEU A 74 4.68 5.42 6.51
CA LEU A 74 4.91 4.53 7.65
C LEU A 74 3.77 4.66 8.65
N HIS A 75 3.21 3.53 9.09
CA HIS A 75 2.43 3.43 10.31
C HIS A 75 3.29 2.85 11.43
N ALA A 76 3.45 3.59 12.52
CA ALA A 76 4.23 3.19 13.68
C ALA A 76 3.57 3.71 14.96
N ASN A 77 3.14 2.79 15.82
CA ASN A 77 2.50 3.13 17.09
C ASN A 77 3.46 3.85 18.05
N GLN A 78 2.94 4.83 18.79
CA GLN A 78 3.67 5.72 19.69
C GLN A 78 3.53 5.33 21.17
N GLY A 79 3.38 4.03 21.44
CA GLY A 79 3.18 3.50 22.78
C GLY A 79 1.73 3.10 23.08
N ARG A 80 1.53 2.50 24.26
CA ARG A 80 0.19 2.13 24.76
C ARG A 80 -0.67 3.35 25.04
N ALA A 81 -1.93 3.29 24.61
CA ALA A 81 -2.91 4.31 24.94
C ALA A 81 -3.19 4.32 26.46
N LYS A 82 -3.26 5.51 27.05
CA LYS A 82 -3.57 5.73 28.47
C LYS A 82 -5.02 6.16 28.72
N GLY A 83 -5.78 6.36 27.64
CA GLY A 83 -7.15 6.86 27.65
C GLY A 83 -7.80 6.62 26.30
N PRO A 84 -9.07 7.02 26.12
CA PRO A 84 -9.74 6.90 24.85
C PRO A 84 -9.08 7.81 23.81
N THR A 85 -9.00 7.32 22.58
CA THR A 85 -8.68 8.15 21.41
C THR A 85 -9.92 8.99 21.10
N VAL A 86 -9.78 10.30 21.18
CA VAL A 86 -10.86 11.26 20.88
C VAL A 86 -10.60 11.81 19.49
N ILE A 87 -11.61 11.71 18.62
CA ILE A 87 -11.61 12.26 17.27
C ILE A 87 -12.50 13.49 17.30
N ASP A 88 -11.90 14.66 17.29
CA ASP A 88 -12.60 15.94 17.25
C ASP A 88 -12.22 16.71 15.98
N ARG A 89 -13.16 16.78 15.03
CA ARG A 89 -13.02 17.53 13.78
C ARG A 89 -14.34 18.21 13.41
N PRO A 90 -14.34 19.26 12.57
CA PRO A 90 -15.57 19.96 12.21
C PRO A 90 -16.67 19.00 11.72
N GLY A 91 -17.80 18.98 12.43
CA GLY A 91 -18.95 18.13 12.08
C GLY A 91 -18.83 16.65 12.47
N HIS A 92 -17.76 16.23 13.15
CA HIS A 92 -17.60 14.84 13.61
C HIS A 92 -16.84 14.78 14.94
N TYR A 93 -17.55 14.36 15.97
CA TYR A 93 -17.00 14.06 17.29
C TYR A 93 -17.26 12.60 17.63
N SER A 94 -16.20 11.84 17.91
CA SER A 94 -16.32 10.46 18.39
C SER A 94 -15.14 10.07 19.25
N PHE A 95 -15.24 8.93 19.93
CA PHE A 95 -14.12 8.37 20.67
C PHE A 95 -14.14 6.84 20.57
N CYS A 96 -12.96 6.24 20.67
CA CYS A 96 -12.80 4.79 20.72
C CYS A 96 -11.65 4.41 21.64
N TRP A 97 -11.63 3.14 22.05
CA TRP A 97 -10.53 2.58 22.81
C TRP A 97 -9.62 1.79 21.87
N LEU A 98 -8.45 2.35 21.58
CA LEU A 98 -7.38 1.67 20.86
C LEU A 98 -6.33 1.22 21.86
N GLU A 99 -5.68 0.08 21.59
CA GLU A 99 -4.61 -0.42 22.47
C GLU A 99 -3.37 0.51 22.43
N PHE A 100 -3.12 1.12 21.27
CA PHE A 100 -1.94 1.94 21.01
C PHE A 100 -2.32 3.32 20.49
N VAL A 101 -1.46 4.29 20.76
CA VAL A 101 -1.52 5.61 20.11
C VAL A 101 -0.98 5.45 18.70
N ALA A 102 -1.81 5.70 17.68
CA ALA A 102 -1.37 5.61 16.29
C ALA A 102 -0.34 6.70 15.97
N GLY A 103 0.58 6.38 15.08
CA GLY A 103 1.52 7.34 14.50
C GLY A 103 1.67 7.08 13.01
N TYR A 104 1.63 8.14 12.21
CA TYR A 104 1.86 8.07 10.78
C TYR A 104 2.97 9.02 10.39
N PHE A 105 3.87 8.56 9.52
CA PHE A 105 5.05 9.31 9.13
C PHE A 105 5.23 9.24 7.62
N VAL A 106 5.48 10.38 7.01
CA VAL A 106 6.00 10.45 5.64
C VAL A 106 7.51 10.32 5.73
N LEU A 107 8.06 9.30 5.07
CA LEU A 107 9.49 9.08 4.97
C LEU A 107 9.93 9.48 3.56
N ASP A 108 10.99 10.27 3.48
CA ASP A 108 11.66 10.58 2.22
C ASP A 108 12.99 9.80 2.17
N THR A 109 13.06 8.83 1.27
CA THR A 109 14.25 7.98 1.11
C THR A 109 15.42 8.69 0.44
N ALA A 110 15.19 9.79 -0.29
CA ALA A 110 16.25 10.56 -0.93
C ALA A 110 16.97 11.47 0.08
N SER A 111 16.20 12.13 0.96
CA SER A 111 16.75 13.00 2.01
C SER A 111 17.02 12.28 3.34
N ALA A 112 16.63 11.00 3.45
CA ALA A 112 16.67 10.22 4.69
C ALA A 112 15.97 10.93 5.86
N SER A 113 14.86 11.62 5.58
CA SER A 113 14.10 12.40 6.55
C SER A 113 12.72 11.81 6.83
N SER A 114 12.15 12.21 7.97
CA SER A 114 10.80 11.82 8.36
C SER A 114 9.97 13.04 8.77
N LEU A 115 8.68 13.03 8.42
CA LEU A 115 7.69 13.97 8.92
C LEU A 115 6.56 13.21 9.61
N ALA A 116 6.32 13.52 10.89
CA ALA A 116 5.16 13.02 11.61
C ALA A 116 3.89 13.74 11.12
N LEU A 117 2.86 12.97 10.75
CA LEU A 117 1.56 13.54 10.42
C LEU A 117 0.85 13.97 11.72
N PRO A 118 0.31 15.21 11.78
CA PRO A 118 -0.47 15.66 12.92
C PRO A 118 -1.79 14.88 12.99
N HIS A 119 -2.45 14.89 14.14
CA HIS A 119 -3.79 14.29 14.33
C HIS A 119 -3.97 12.89 13.72
N PRO A 120 -3.09 11.91 14.03
CA PRO A 120 -3.16 10.55 13.48
C PRO A 120 -4.50 9.86 13.78
N GLU A 121 -5.23 10.31 14.80
CA GLU A 121 -6.59 9.87 15.14
C GLU A 121 -7.64 10.17 14.06
N TYR A 122 -7.38 11.08 13.13
CA TYR A 122 -8.28 11.37 12.02
C TYR A 122 -8.28 10.27 10.96
N ILE A 123 -7.20 9.47 10.90
CA ILE A 123 -7.09 8.35 9.98
C ILE A 123 -7.88 7.17 10.56
N MET A 124 -8.90 6.72 9.83
CA MET A 124 -9.84 5.72 10.33
C MET A 124 -9.34 4.28 10.10
N HIS A 125 -8.60 4.05 9.02
CA HIS A 125 -8.08 2.73 8.68
C HIS A 125 -6.70 2.80 7.97
N PRO A 126 -5.64 2.17 8.51
CA PRO A 126 -4.30 2.24 7.93
C PRO A 126 -4.17 1.60 6.53
N GLY A 127 -5.10 0.72 6.16
CA GLY A 127 -5.16 0.12 4.81
C GLY A 127 -5.87 0.97 3.75
N HIS A 128 -6.43 2.12 4.13
CA HIS A 128 -7.11 3.06 3.22
C HIS A 128 -6.34 4.36 3.02
N VAL A 129 -5.18 4.52 3.67
CA VAL A 129 -4.33 5.70 3.51
C VAL A 129 -3.22 5.44 2.48
N GLY A 130 -3.07 6.36 1.54
CA GLY A 130 -2.05 6.35 0.50
C GLY A 130 -1.22 7.63 0.50
N ILE A 131 -0.12 7.61 -0.26
CA ILE A 131 0.74 8.77 -0.51
C ILE A 131 1.05 8.86 -2.00
N ILE A 132 1.09 10.08 -2.53
CA ILE A 132 1.45 10.35 -3.93
C ILE A 132 2.26 11.65 -4.03
N ALA A 133 3.34 11.64 -4.81
CA ALA A 133 4.09 12.85 -5.12
C ALA A 133 3.30 13.74 -6.10
N SER A 134 3.40 15.05 -5.95
CA SER A 134 2.78 15.99 -6.87
C SER A 134 3.52 15.99 -8.20
N PRO A 135 2.83 15.81 -9.34
CA PRO A 135 3.46 15.95 -10.65
C PRO A 135 3.74 17.42 -11.02
N ALA A 136 3.08 18.36 -10.34
CA ALA A 136 3.12 19.78 -10.70
C ALA A 136 4.21 20.57 -9.95
N ARG A 137 4.59 20.11 -8.75
CA ARG A 137 5.57 20.82 -7.91
C ARG A 137 6.52 19.85 -7.25
N ASP A 138 7.81 20.07 -7.47
CA ASP A 138 8.86 19.27 -6.87
C ASP A 138 8.81 19.30 -5.33
N GLY A 139 9.06 18.14 -4.72
CA GLY A 139 8.98 17.93 -3.27
C GLY A 139 7.57 18.02 -2.64
N ALA A 140 6.54 18.44 -3.38
CA ALA A 140 5.18 18.42 -2.87
C ALA A 140 4.58 17.02 -2.98
N TYR A 141 3.70 16.66 -2.04
CA TYR A 141 3.02 15.38 -2.03
C TYR A 141 1.64 15.53 -1.40
N MET A 142 0.83 14.47 -1.51
CA MET A 142 -0.43 14.35 -0.80
C MET A 142 -0.51 12.99 -0.14
N VAL A 143 -0.84 12.99 1.15
CA VAL A 143 -1.32 11.80 1.85
C VAL A 143 -2.85 11.88 1.83
N ALA A 144 -3.52 10.81 1.42
CA ALA A 144 -4.97 10.80 1.45
C ALA A 144 -5.57 9.47 1.88
N GLU A 145 -6.66 9.54 2.62
CA GLU A 145 -7.49 8.40 3.00
C GLU A 145 -8.90 8.57 2.41
N LEU A 146 -9.40 7.50 1.80
CA LEU A 146 -10.80 7.40 1.41
C LEU A 146 -11.59 6.77 2.57
N GLN A 147 -12.57 7.51 3.09
CA GLN A 147 -13.43 7.12 4.21
C GLN A 147 -14.89 6.98 3.71
N PRO A 148 -15.31 5.78 3.24
CA PRO A 148 -16.69 5.56 2.81
C PRO A 148 -17.69 5.72 3.96
N ILE A 149 -18.82 6.39 3.71
CA ILE A 149 -19.91 6.48 4.69
C ILE A 149 -20.77 5.23 4.52
N ILE A 150 -20.84 4.40 5.57
CA ILE A 150 -21.61 3.14 5.56
C ILE A 150 -23.08 3.44 5.19
N GLY A 151 -23.57 2.79 4.14
CA GLY A 151 -24.96 2.94 3.67
C GLY A 151 -25.23 4.23 2.87
N GLY A 152 -24.23 5.08 2.65
CA GLY A 152 -24.34 6.34 1.92
C GLY A 152 -23.91 6.24 0.45
N VAL A 153 -24.19 7.32 -0.30
CA VAL A 153 -23.66 7.57 -1.65
C VAL A 153 -22.51 8.58 -1.65
N GLU A 154 -22.01 8.89 -0.47
CA GLU A 154 -20.95 9.86 -0.22
C GLU A 154 -19.81 9.19 0.55
N ALA A 155 -18.61 9.72 0.37
CA ALA A 155 -17.42 9.39 1.12
C ALA A 155 -16.67 10.67 1.47
N SER A 156 -15.88 10.62 2.53
CA SER A 156 -14.92 11.67 2.83
C SER A 156 -13.56 11.29 2.25
N LEU A 157 -12.95 12.19 1.48
CA LEU A 157 -11.54 12.11 1.12
C LEU A 157 -10.77 13.03 2.07
N LEU A 158 -10.04 12.43 3.00
CA LEU A 158 -9.22 13.14 3.98
C LEU A 158 -7.82 13.32 3.38
N CYS A 159 -7.39 14.56 3.16
CA CYS A 159 -6.12 14.90 2.50
C CYS A 159 -5.20 15.67 3.44
N PHE A 160 -3.93 15.29 3.50
CA PHE A 160 -2.84 16.07 4.09
C PHE A 160 -1.86 16.45 3.00
N SER A 161 -1.44 17.71 3.00
CA SER A 161 -0.51 18.28 2.02
C SER A 161 0.63 19.01 2.72
N ASP A 162 1.53 19.58 1.92
CA ASP A 162 2.63 20.44 2.35
C ASP A 162 2.19 21.70 3.13
N VAL A 163 0.90 22.08 3.06
CA VAL A 163 0.33 23.15 3.89
C VAL A 163 0.34 22.78 5.38
N GLY A 164 0.44 21.48 5.71
CA GLY A 164 0.59 21.01 7.09
C GLY A 164 -0.73 20.80 7.83
N GLU A 165 -1.87 20.85 7.13
CA GLU A 165 -3.20 20.65 7.71
C GLU A 165 -3.99 19.56 6.98
N TRP A 166 -4.88 18.91 7.73
CA TRP A 166 -5.84 17.96 7.18
C TRP A 166 -7.06 18.68 6.62
N VAL A 167 -7.39 18.39 5.36
CA VAL A 167 -8.58 18.91 4.67
C VAL A 167 -9.49 17.75 4.30
N THR A 168 -10.77 17.87 4.62
CA THR A 168 -11.78 16.86 4.23
C THR A 168 -12.57 17.36 3.02
N LYS A 169 -12.61 16.55 1.96
CA LYS A 169 -13.40 16.80 0.75
C LYS A 169 -14.56 15.79 0.71
N SER A 170 -15.80 16.26 0.56
CA SER A 170 -16.94 15.38 0.31
C SER A 170 -16.94 14.94 -1.15
N VAL A 171 -17.04 13.63 -1.40
CA VAL A 171 -17.01 13.05 -2.73
C VAL A 171 -18.13 12.03 -2.90
N ARG A 172 -18.68 11.94 -4.12
CA ARG A 172 -19.69 10.92 -4.43
C ARG A 172 -19.04 9.54 -4.50
N TYR A 173 -19.55 8.59 -3.74
CA TYR A 173 -19.07 7.22 -3.72
C TYR A 173 -19.64 6.44 -4.92
N PRO A 174 -18.80 5.86 -5.80
CA PRO A 174 -19.25 5.35 -7.10
C PRO A 174 -19.81 3.93 -7.04
N VAL A 175 -19.88 3.31 -5.86
CA VAL A 175 -20.23 1.91 -5.70
C VAL A 175 -21.37 1.68 -4.69
N PRO A 176 -22.15 0.58 -4.84
CA PRO A 176 -23.14 0.17 -3.84
C PRO A 176 -22.55 0.09 -2.42
N PRO A 177 -23.38 0.21 -1.37
CA PRO A 177 -22.93 0.15 0.02
C PRO A 177 -22.46 -1.26 0.40
N ARG A 178 -21.22 -1.55 0.04
CA ARG A 178 -20.43 -2.70 0.47
C ARG A 178 -19.23 -2.15 1.24
N PRO A 179 -18.96 -2.62 2.48
CA PRO A 179 -17.72 -2.32 3.16
C PRO A 179 -16.53 -2.69 2.26
N SER A 180 -15.73 -1.70 1.89
CA SER A 180 -14.52 -1.92 1.09
C SER A 180 -13.48 -2.62 1.95
N ALA A 181 -12.90 -3.70 1.41
CA ALA A 181 -11.73 -4.32 2.01
C ALA A 181 -10.54 -3.36 1.88
N ALA A 182 -9.85 -3.11 2.98
CA ALA A 182 -8.72 -2.19 3.04
C ALA A 182 -7.40 -2.89 2.65
N ASN A 183 -7.27 -3.27 1.37
CA ASN A 183 -6.12 -4.03 0.88
C ASN A 183 -4.94 -3.16 0.41
N GLY A 184 -4.93 -1.88 0.79
CA GLY A 184 -3.87 -0.93 0.51
C GLY A 184 -4.23 0.09 -0.57
N VAL A 185 -3.31 1.04 -0.78
CA VAL A 185 -3.46 2.14 -1.73
C VAL A 185 -2.22 2.22 -2.62
N VAL A 186 -2.42 2.39 -3.92
CA VAL A 186 -1.36 2.47 -4.91
C VAL A 186 -1.31 3.89 -5.50
N SER A 187 -0.12 4.49 -5.55
CA SER A 187 0.13 5.70 -6.34
C SER A 187 0.44 5.31 -7.79
N HIS A 188 -0.35 5.83 -8.73
CA HIS A 188 -0.15 5.55 -10.14
C HIS A 188 -0.78 6.61 -11.04
N ASN A 189 0.02 7.17 -11.96
CA ASN A 189 -0.42 8.11 -13.00
C ASN A 189 -1.24 9.29 -12.46
N GLY A 190 -0.70 9.97 -11.44
CA GLY A 190 -1.32 11.15 -10.83
C GLY A 190 -2.55 10.86 -9.97
N ARG A 191 -2.87 9.58 -9.74
CA ARG A 191 -4.03 9.15 -8.97
C ARG A 191 -3.64 8.22 -7.83
N LEU A 192 -4.43 8.25 -6.77
CA LEU A 192 -4.45 7.20 -5.77
C LEU A 192 -5.48 6.15 -6.16
N TRP A 193 -5.14 4.89 -5.92
CA TRP A 193 -5.94 3.72 -6.24
C TRP A 193 -6.16 2.89 -4.98
N TRP A 194 -7.35 3.02 -4.39
CA TRP A 194 -7.78 2.23 -3.23
C TRP A 194 -8.18 0.84 -3.68
N VAL A 195 -7.47 -0.17 -3.18
CA VAL A 195 -7.58 -1.56 -3.64
C VAL A 195 -8.54 -2.34 -2.74
N ASP A 196 -9.54 -2.96 -3.35
CA ASP A 196 -10.33 -4.04 -2.78
C ASP A 196 -10.10 -5.32 -3.63
N LEU A 197 -9.30 -6.25 -3.10
CA LEU A 197 -8.91 -7.48 -3.81
C LEU A 197 -10.08 -8.45 -4.02
N SER A 198 -11.23 -8.19 -3.41
CA SER A 198 -12.45 -8.99 -3.60
C SER A 198 -13.32 -8.45 -4.73
N TRP A 199 -13.23 -7.17 -5.09
CA TRP A 199 -14.25 -6.56 -5.93
C TRP A 199 -13.75 -5.58 -7.00
N GLY A 200 -12.78 -4.71 -6.69
CA GLY A 200 -12.32 -3.71 -7.64
C GLY A 200 -11.44 -2.64 -7.00
N LEU A 201 -11.25 -1.55 -7.74
CA LEU A 201 -10.52 -0.38 -7.28
C LEU A 201 -11.40 0.85 -7.32
N ILE A 202 -11.12 1.78 -6.42
CA ILE A 202 -11.61 3.15 -6.49
C ILE A 202 -10.41 4.05 -6.74
N THR A 203 -10.54 5.02 -7.62
CA THR A 203 -9.46 5.95 -7.93
C THR A 203 -9.93 7.38 -8.11
N CYS A 204 -9.07 8.34 -7.76
CA CYS A 204 -9.20 9.73 -8.13
C CYS A 204 -7.84 10.44 -8.10
N ASP A 205 -7.78 11.61 -8.72
CA ASP A 205 -6.74 12.61 -8.45
C ASP A 205 -7.04 13.31 -7.11
N PRO A 206 -6.21 13.12 -6.07
CA PRO A 206 -6.44 13.76 -4.78
C PRO A 206 -6.11 15.27 -4.79
N PHE A 207 -5.32 15.74 -5.75
CA PHE A 207 -4.92 17.14 -5.88
C PHE A 207 -6.03 18.02 -6.46
N ALA A 208 -7.00 17.44 -7.17
CA ALA A 208 -8.14 18.18 -7.72
C ALA A 208 -8.94 18.90 -6.61
N ASP A 209 -9.41 20.12 -6.89
CA ASP A 209 -10.27 20.87 -5.96
C ASP A 209 -11.58 20.13 -5.67
N ALA A 210 -12.14 19.49 -6.71
CA ALA A 210 -13.31 18.63 -6.63
C ALA A 210 -12.97 17.23 -7.18
N PRO A 211 -12.41 16.32 -6.36
CA PRO A 211 -12.03 14.98 -6.78
C PRO A 211 -13.25 14.17 -7.23
N VAL A 212 -13.12 13.46 -8.36
CA VAL A 212 -14.15 12.57 -8.87
C VAL A 212 -13.69 11.13 -8.70
N LEU A 213 -14.40 10.38 -7.86
CA LEU A 213 -14.13 8.96 -7.67
C LEU A 213 -14.62 8.15 -8.88
N THR A 214 -13.75 7.29 -9.40
CA THR A 214 -14.05 6.33 -10.46
C THR A 214 -13.89 4.92 -9.92
N PHE A 215 -14.83 4.04 -10.24
CA PHE A 215 -14.74 2.62 -9.91
C PHE A 215 -14.22 1.82 -11.11
N VAL A 216 -13.23 0.96 -10.87
CA VAL A 216 -12.70 0.02 -11.85
C VAL A 216 -12.94 -1.41 -11.33
N PRO A 217 -13.79 -2.21 -12.00
CA PRO A 217 -14.05 -3.58 -11.56
C PRO A 217 -12.80 -4.45 -11.71
N LEU A 218 -12.70 -5.54 -10.93
CA LEU A 218 -11.70 -6.58 -11.19
C LEU A 218 -11.90 -7.25 -12.57
N PRO A 219 -10.89 -7.98 -13.08
CA PRO A 219 -11.04 -8.70 -14.35
C PRO A 219 -12.26 -9.63 -14.40
N PRO A 220 -12.76 -9.95 -15.61
CA PRO A 220 -13.95 -10.78 -15.77
C PRO A 220 -13.87 -12.09 -14.98
N GLY A 221 -14.91 -12.36 -14.18
CA GLY A 221 -15.01 -13.58 -13.36
C GLY A 221 -14.10 -13.63 -12.13
N LYS A 222 -13.42 -12.52 -11.78
CA LYS A 222 -12.52 -12.46 -10.61
C LYS A 222 -13.11 -11.77 -9.38
N ALA A 223 -14.21 -11.03 -9.56
CA ALA A 223 -14.97 -10.48 -8.44
C ALA A 223 -15.52 -11.62 -7.56
N LEU A 224 -15.44 -11.42 -6.26
CA LEU A 224 -15.88 -12.33 -5.22
C LEU A 224 -17.08 -11.77 -4.47
N GLU A 225 -17.85 -12.67 -3.85
CA GLU A 225 -18.95 -12.29 -2.99
C GLU A 225 -18.47 -11.50 -1.76
N TYR A 226 -19.41 -10.83 -1.09
CA TYR A 226 -19.10 -10.13 0.15
C TYR A 226 -18.59 -11.12 1.21
N ASN A 227 -17.50 -10.76 1.91
CA ASN A 227 -16.78 -11.57 2.89
C ASN A 227 -16.14 -12.87 2.39
N GLU A 228 -16.20 -13.20 1.09
CA GLU A 228 -15.47 -14.35 0.57
C GLU A 228 -13.96 -14.12 0.73
N ALA A 229 -13.28 -15.09 1.36
CA ALA A 229 -11.84 -15.06 1.65
C ALA A 229 -11.36 -13.81 2.43
N CYS A 230 -12.26 -13.19 3.18
CA CYS A 230 -11.91 -12.07 4.06
C CYS A 230 -10.73 -12.44 4.98
N GLY A 231 -9.72 -11.57 5.03
CA GLY A 231 -8.51 -11.75 5.85
C GLY A 231 -7.44 -12.68 5.28
N ILE A 232 -7.63 -13.24 4.08
CA ILE A 232 -6.60 -14.07 3.42
C ILE A 232 -6.34 -13.68 1.96
N LEU A 233 -7.07 -12.71 1.40
CA LEU A 233 -6.95 -12.35 -0.02
C LEU A 233 -5.59 -11.77 -0.38
N ASP A 234 -4.99 -10.99 0.51
CA ASP A 234 -3.62 -10.48 0.37
C ASP A 234 -2.59 -11.59 0.15
N LYS A 235 -2.81 -12.78 0.73
CA LYS A 235 -1.93 -13.95 0.52
C LYS A 235 -1.95 -14.51 -0.90
N TYR A 236 -3.04 -14.28 -1.64
CA TYR A 236 -3.31 -14.95 -2.92
C TYR A 236 -3.56 -13.99 -4.08
N ARG A 237 -3.80 -12.71 -3.79
CA ARG A 237 -4.09 -11.67 -4.75
C ARG A 237 -3.29 -10.43 -4.43
N ALA A 238 -2.82 -9.75 -5.47
CA ALA A 238 -2.14 -8.49 -5.34
C ALA A 238 -2.50 -7.56 -6.50
N ILE A 239 -2.60 -6.25 -6.21
CA ILE A 239 -2.63 -5.21 -7.23
C ILE A 239 -1.46 -4.27 -6.99
N ARG A 240 -0.56 -4.16 -7.97
CA ARG A 240 0.65 -3.32 -7.89
C ARG A 240 0.98 -2.71 -9.26
N VAL A 241 1.77 -1.66 -9.25
CA VAL A 241 2.36 -1.11 -10.48
C VAL A 241 3.59 -1.92 -10.85
N SER A 242 3.69 -2.33 -12.11
CA SER A 242 4.85 -2.99 -12.65
C SER A 242 5.07 -2.51 -14.09
N ALA A 243 6.30 -2.10 -14.42
CA ALA A 243 6.64 -1.51 -15.72
C ALA A 243 5.67 -0.39 -16.18
N GLY A 244 5.27 0.47 -15.24
CA GLY A 244 4.36 1.59 -15.52
C GLY A 244 2.91 1.19 -15.81
N LYS A 245 2.50 -0.04 -15.51
CA LYS A 245 1.13 -0.54 -15.68
C LYS A 245 0.60 -1.10 -14.38
N LEU A 246 -0.70 -0.95 -14.15
CA LEU A 246 -1.36 -1.58 -13.02
C LEU A 246 -1.61 -3.06 -13.34
N ARG A 247 -1.13 -3.96 -12.48
CA ARG A 247 -1.27 -5.41 -12.65
C ARG A 247 -1.99 -6.04 -11.48
N PHE A 248 -2.93 -6.93 -11.78
CA PHE A 248 -3.63 -7.79 -10.83
C PHE A 248 -3.10 -9.22 -10.98
N VAL A 249 -2.50 -9.73 -9.90
CA VAL A 249 -2.07 -11.12 -9.78
C VAL A 249 -3.13 -11.87 -9.00
N ASP A 250 -3.56 -13.02 -9.51
CA ASP A 250 -4.56 -13.87 -8.85
C ASP A 250 -4.14 -15.34 -8.83
N MET A 251 -4.06 -15.87 -7.62
CA MET A 251 -3.85 -17.28 -7.29
C MET A 251 -5.04 -17.86 -6.51
N TYR A 252 -6.02 -17.04 -6.12
CA TYR A 252 -7.11 -17.45 -5.23
C TYR A 252 -8.11 -18.36 -5.96
N ARG A 253 -8.11 -19.65 -5.58
CA ARG A 253 -8.92 -20.70 -6.23
C ARG A 253 -8.79 -20.73 -7.75
N ASN A 254 -7.71 -20.16 -8.27
CA ASN A 254 -7.51 -20.01 -9.69
C ASN A 254 -7.03 -21.36 -10.24
N ARG A 255 -7.84 -21.98 -11.09
CA ARG A 255 -7.60 -23.33 -11.62
C ARG A 255 -7.65 -23.37 -13.14
N ASP A 256 -6.84 -24.25 -13.73
CA ASP A 256 -6.94 -24.59 -15.15
C ASP A 256 -8.13 -25.51 -15.44
N ASN A 257 -8.36 -25.83 -16.72
CA ASN A 257 -9.45 -26.71 -17.15
C ASN A 257 -9.35 -28.15 -16.60
N ARG A 258 -8.19 -28.55 -16.05
CA ARG A 258 -7.94 -29.85 -15.42
C ARG A 258 -8.00 -29.77 -13.89
N GLY A 259 -8.29 -28.60 -13.33
CA GLY A 259 -8.38 -28.37 -11.90
C GLY A 259 -7.04 -28.09 -11.20
N ALA A 260 -5.93 -27.94 -11.93
CA ALA A 260 -4.63 -27.61 -11.35
C ALA A 260 -4.58 -26.13 -10.96
N LEU A 261 -3.94 -25.81 -9.82
CA LEU A 261 -3.77 -24.42 -9.37
C LEU A 261 -2.88 -23.65 -10.34
N LYS A 262 -3.27 -22.41 -10.64
CA LYS A 262 -2.58 -21.52 -11.56
C LYS A 262 -2.43 -20.11 -11.01
N VAL A 263 -1.52 -19.36 -11.58
CA VAL A 263 -1.40 -17.91 -11.42
C VAL A 263 -1.85 -17.25 -12.71
N SER A 264 -2.63 -16.18 -12.61
CA SER A 264 -2.95 -15.30 -13.74
C SER A 264 -2.53 -13.88 -13.42
N VAL A 265 -1.95 -13.20 -14.41
CA VAL A 265 -1.58 -11.79 -14.36
C VAL A 265 -2.41 -11.03 -15.37
N TRP A 266 -3.21 -10.12 -14.86
CA TRP A 266 -4.06 -9.23 -15.64
C TRP A 266 -3.50 -7.83 -15.60
N THR A 267 -3.62 -7.10 -16.70
CA THR A 267 -3.03 -5.78 -16.85
C THR A 267 -4.08 -4.78 -17.28
N LEU A 268 -4.13 -3.67 -16.55
CA LEU A 268 -4.85 -2.48 -16.93
C LEU A 268 -3.83 -1.55 -17.59
N ALA A 269 -3.89 -1.45 -18.92
CA ALA A 269 -2.85 -0.79 -19.71
C ALA A 269 -2.93 0.74 -19.65
N ASP A 270 -4.13 1.28 -19.42
CA ASP A 270 -4.43 2.71 -19.39
C ASP A 270 -5.12 3.05 -18.05
N PRO A 271 -4.67 4.08 -17.31
CA PRO A 271 -5.31 4.59 -16.09
C PRO A 271 -6.77 5.00 -16.25
N ASP A 272 -7.21 5.33 -17.46
CA ASP A 272 -8.59 5.68 -17.78
C ASP A 272 -9.39 4.49 -18.32
N ALA A 273 -8.76 3.34 -18.53
CA ALA A 273 -9.47 2.12 -18.90
C ALA A 273 -10.15 1.47 -17.70
N THR A 274 -11.22 0.74 -17.99
CA THR A 274 -11.90 -0.14 -17.03
C THR A 274 -11.76 -1.62 -17.39
N GLU A 275 -11.09 -1.93 -18.51
CA GLU A 275 -10.99 -3.27 -19.07
C GLU A 275 -9.60 -3.87 -18.85
N TRP A 276 -9.59 -5.04 -18.21
CA TRP A 276 -8.37 -5.80 -17.95
C TRP A 276 -8.04 -6.75 -19.09
N THR A 277 -6.78 -6.80 -19.48
CA THR A 277 -6.27 -7.80 -20.43
C THR A 277 -5.49 -8.88 -19.70
N LEU A 278 -5.76 -10.15 -19.99
CA LEU A 278 -4.94 -11.26 -19.49
C LEU A 278 -3.58 -11.21 -20.19
N GLU A 279 -2.51 -10.95 -19.43
CA GLU A 279 -1.14 -10.86 -19.97
C GLU A 279 -0.42 -12.21 -19.84
N HIS A 280 -0.55 -12.87 -18.69
CA HIS A 280 0.09 -14.15 -18.43
C HIS A 280 -0.81 -15.10 -17.66
N GLU A 281 -0.66 -16.38 -17.94
CA GLU A 281 -1.28 -17.47 -17.18
C GLU A 281 -0.35 -18.68 -17.19
N ALA A 282 -0.12 -19.29 -16.03
CA ALA A 282 0.71 -20.48 -15.90
C ALA A 282 0.25 -21.35 -14.72
N SER A 283 0.31 -22.67 -14.86
CA SER A 283 0.09 -23.57 -13.72
C SER A 283 1.34 -23.59 -12.83
N PHE A 284 1.17 -23.89 -11.53
CA PHE A 284 2.33 -24.06 -10.66
C PHE A 284 3.21 -25.23 -11.07
N ALA A 285 2.62 -26.28 -11.67
CA ALA A 285 3.38 -27.40 -12.19
C ALA A 285 4.33 -26.96 -13.31
N ASP A 286 3.84 -26.13 -14.24
CA ASP A 286 4.66 -25.59 -15.33
C ASP A 286 5.77 -24.67 -14.79
N ILE A 287 5.45 -23.82 -13.80
CA ILE A 287 6.43 -22.93 -13.16
C ILE A 287 7.54 -23.73 -12.48
N TRP A 288 7.20 -24.78 -11.72
CA TRP A 288 8.17 -25.61 -11.01
C TRP A 288 9.00 -26.48 -11.96
N ASP A 289 8.46 -26.84 -13.12
CA ASP A 289 9.18 -27.62 -14.12
C ASP A 289 10.15 -26.75 -14.95
N ASP A 290 9.95 -25.43 -14.98
CA ASP A 290 10.76 -24.49 -15.76
C ASP A 290 12.26 -24.56 -15.39
N PRO A 291 13.17 -24.62 -16.38
CA PRO A 291 14.61 -24.69 -16.12
C PRO A 291 15.16 -23.54 -15.26
N THR A 292 14.61 -22.33 -15.42
CA THR A 292 15.06 -21.15 -14.68
C THR A 292 14.61 -21.23 -13.21
N TYR A 293 13.42 -21.76 -12.93
CA TYR A 293 12.93 -21.98 -11.58
C TYR A 293 13.78 -23.03 -10.84
N LYS A 294 14.08 -24.14 -11.51
CA LYS A 294 14.97 -25.18 -10.97
C LYS A 294 16.38 -24.65 -10.72
N ALA A 295 16.91 -23.85 -11.64
CA ALA A 295 18.23 -23.23 -11.49
C ALA A 295 18.29 -22.25 -10.30
N ALA A 296 17.16 -21.61 -9.95
CA ALA A 296 17.05 -20.73 -8.78
C ALA A 296 17.05 -21.49 -7.43
N GLY A 297 16.94 -22.83 -7.44
CA GLY A 297 16.95 -23.65 -6.22
C GLY A 297 15.75 -23.40 -5.30
N LEU A 298 14.65 -22.87 -5.82
CA LEU A 298 13.46 -22.54 -5.06
C LEU A 298 12.64 -23.80 -4.74
N PRO A 299 11.98 -23.86 -3.56
CA PRO A 299 11.15 -25.00 -3.21
C PRO A 299 9.85 -25.04 -4.02
N ASN A 300 9.40 -26.23 -4.40
CA ASN A 300 8.10 -26.44 -5.05
C ASN A 300 6.95 -26.27 -4.04
N LYS A 301 6.72 -25.03 -3.62
CA LYS A 301 5.65 -24.61 -2.73
C LYS A 301 4.92 -23.44 -3.36
N ILE A 302 3.60 -23.41 -3.18
CA ILE A 302 2.80 -22.28 -3.64
C ILE A 302 3.21 -21.06 -2.80
N PRO A 303 3.65 -19.96 -3.44
CA PRO A 303 3.94 -18.74 -2.72
C PRO A 303 2.65 -18.21 -2.11
N VAL A 304 2.71 -17.90 -0.82
CA VAL A 304 1.74 -17.07 -0.13
C VAL A 304 2.43 -15.75 0.13
N GLU A 305 1.77 -14.62 -0.11
CA GLU A 305 2.26 -13.35 0.45
C GLU A 305 2.09 -13.44 1.98
N GLU A 306 3.17 -13.78 2.69
CA GLU A 306 3.18 -13.65 4.15
C GLU A 306 3.38 -12.18 4.51
N VAL A 307 2.27 -11.48 4.74
CA VAL A 307 2.30 -10.30 5.62
C VAL A 307 2.34 -10.86 7.04
N MET A 308 3.55 -11.08 7.57
CA MET A 308 3.73 -11.12 9.04
C MET A 308 3.58 -9.71 9.60
#